data_AF-A0A6J8CF02-F1
#
_entry.id   AF-A0A6J8CF02-F1
#
_cell.length_a   1.000
_cell.length_b   1.000
_cell.length_c   1.000
_cell.angle_alpha   90.00
_cell.angle_beta   90.00
_cell.angle_gamma   90.00
#
_symmetry.space_group_name_H-M   'P 1'
#
loop_
_entity.id
_entity.type
_entity.pdbx_description
1 polymer ?
#
loop_
_entity_poly.entity_id
_entity_poly.type
_entity_poly.pdbx_seq_one_letter_code
_entity_poly.pdbx_strand_id
1 'polypeptide(L)'
;MDKATWQKFQPAMDSFCRYLLQTHPNDNQIPQYLKQINDIVTNKQLNADEKERKKEDQKIKLKREIMKSYCEIDENRENAEVALKQENEKECLKTLKALQNKIDIDKRRVLKFGSQQGRLINKLTQNLRLKGVEICTYLASNGIVFSLSHCYALMDLWRMTSKYPKLLKCSMNLRDITRNIKLVDEICIELGW
;
A
#
# COMPACT_ATOMS: atom_id res chain seq x y z
N MET A 1 -14.12 -9.88 19.64
CA MET A 1 -13.59 -11.04 20.36
C MET A 1 -13.13 -12.02 19.30
N ASP A 2 -11.84 -12.32 19.25
CA ASP A 2 -11.29 -13.22 18.22
C ASP A 2 -11.63 -14.69 18.50
N LYS A 3 -11.44 -15.54 17.47
CA LYS A 3 -11.75 -16.98 17.49
C LYS A 3 -11.03 -17.72 18.64
N ALA A 4 -9.80 -17.32 18.93
CA ALA A 4 -9.00 -17.91 20.00
C ALA A 4 -9.52 -17.55 21.40
N THR A 5 -10.02 -16.34 21.59
CA THR A 5 -10.63 -15.90 22.85
C THR A 5 -11.97 -16.59 23.09
N TRP A 6 -12.74 -16.85 22.03
CA TRP A 6 -14.01 -17.59 22.13
C TRP A 6 -13.84 -19.07 22.43
N GLN A 7 -12.89 -19.76 21.80
CA GLN A 7 -12.60 -21.15 22.12
C GLN A 7 -12.20 -21.36 23.59
N LYS A 8 -11.61 -20.35 24.23
CA LYS A 8 -11.30 -20.36 25.67
C LYS A 8 -12.52 -20.08 26.55
N PHE A 9 -13.52 -19.36 26.04
CA PHE A 9 -14.72 -18.96 26.76
C PHE A 9 -15.85 -20.01 26.68
N GLN A 10 -15.90 -20.77 25.59
CA GLN A 10 -16.89 -21.83 25.32
C GLN A 10 -17.06 -22.82 26.50
N PRO A 11 -15.99 -23.38 27.09
CA PRO A 11 -16.12 -24.38 28.16
C PRO A 11 -16.71 -23.78 29.44
N ALA A 12 -16.42 -22.51 29.73
CA ALA A 12 -16.94 -21.80 30.88
C ALA A 12 -18.44 -21.52 30.73
N MET A 13 -18.88 -21.14 29.52
CA MET A 13 -20.30 -21.00 29.23
C MET A 13 -21.03 -22.33 29.30
N ASP A 14 -20.51 -23.40 28.71
CA ASP A 14 -21.15 -24.72 28.76
C ASP A 14 -21.29 -25.25 30.20
N SER A 15 -20.36 -24.88 31.09
CA SER A 15 -20.42 -25.18 32.52
C SER A 15 -21.51 -24.36 33.23
N PHE A 16 -21.59 -23.06 32.94
CA PHE A 16 -22.62 -22.16 33.49
C PHE A 16 -24.04 -22.54 33.05
N CYS A 17 -24.22 -22.92 31.78
CA CYS A 17 -25.50 -23.39 31.24
C CYS A 17 -25.95 -24.69 31.91
N ARG A 18 -25.03 -25.63 32.14
CA ARG A 18 -25.31 -26.87 32.89
C ARG A 18 -25.71 -26.58 34.34
N TYR A 19 -25.01 -25.65 34.98
CA TYR A 19 -25.33 -25.23 36.34
C TYR A 19 -26.75 -24.63 36.44
N LEU A 20 -27.12 -23.72 35.52
CA LEU A 20 -28.46 -23.12 35.50
C LEU A 20 -29.58 -24.12 35.29
N LEU A 21 -29.39 -25.10 34.40
CA LEU A 21 -30.36 -26.18 34.16
C LEU A 21 -30.50 -27.12 35.37
N GLN A 22 -29.45 -27.27 36.19
CA GLN A 22 -29.46 -28.06 37.41
C GLN A 22 -30.12 -27.33 38.59
N THR A 23 -29.90 -26.02 38.73
CA THR A 23 -30.43 -25.23 39.84
C THR A 23 -31.85 -24.73 39.62
N HIS A 24 -32.29 -24.61 38.37
CA HIS A 24 -33.63 -24.13 38.02
C HIS A 24 -34.33 -25.04 36.98
N PRO A 25 -34.60 -26.31 37.31
CA PRO A 25 -35.06 -27.32 36.35
C PRO A 25 -36.48 -27.09 35.79
N ASN A 26 -37.30 -26.28 36.48
CA ASN A 26 -38.67 -25.97 36.08
C ASN A 26 -38.80 -24.65 35.32
N ASP A 27 -37.69 -23.92 35.11
CA ASP A 27 -37.72 -22.67 34.37
C ASP A 27 -37.65 -22.93 32.86
N ASN A 28 -38.82 -22.93 32.24
CA ASN A 28 -39.00 -23.16 30.80
C ASN A 28 -38.38 -22.07 29.92
N GLN A 29 -37.90 -20.96 30.50
CA GLN A 29 -37.25 -19.89 29.75
C GLN A 29 -35.75 -20.14 29.53
N ILE A 30 -35.11 -20.94 30.39
CA ILE A 30 -33.66 -21.23 30.29
C ILE A 30 -33.29 -21.82 28.92
N PRO A 31 -33.99 -22.83 28.37
CA PRO A 31 -33.71 -23.34 27.03
C PRO A 31 -33.83 -22.28 25.92
N GLN A 32 -34.75 -21.31 26.05
CA GLN A 32 -34.90 -20.22 25.09
C GLN A 32 -33.73 -19.22 25.15
N TYR A 33 -33.30 -18.84 26.35
CA TYR A 33 -32.13 -17.96 26.51
C TYR A 33 -30.85 -18.61 26.00
N LEU A 34 -30.66 -19.92 26.22
CA LEU A 34 -29.53 -20.67 25.67
C LEU A 34 -29.52 -20.69 24.14
N LYS A 35 -30.69 -20.85 23.52
CA LYS A 35 -30.84 -20.79 22.08
C LYS A 35 -30.47 -19.40 21.53
N GLN A 36 -30.96 -18.33 22.16
CA GLN A 36 -30.63 -16.95 21.76
C GLN A 36 -29.13 -16.65 21.87
N ILE A 37 -28.46 -17.14 22.92
CA ILE A 37 -27.01 -16.97 23.08
C ILE A 37 -26.27 -17.70 21.95
N ASN A 38 -26.65 -18.94 21.64
CA ASN A 38 -26.04 -19.71 20.54
C ASN A 38 -26.24 -19.04 19.18
N ASP A 39 -27.42 -18.47 18.91
CA ASP A 39 -27.71 -17.77 17.65
C ASP A 39 -26.85 -16.51 17.51
N ILE A 40 -26.68 -15.73 18.58
CA ILE A 40 -25.81 -14.54 18.60
C ILE A 40 -24.34 -14.92 18.35
N VAL A 41 -23.88 -16.02 18.93
CA VAL A 41 -22.50 -16.51 18.81
C VAL A 41 -22.22 -16.98 17.38
N THR A 42 -23.12 -17.80 16.82
CA THR A 42 -23.00 -18.36 15.47
C THR A 42 -22.94 -17.24 14.43
N ASN A 43 -23.81 -16.24 14.55
CA ASN A 43 -23.80 -15.07 13.68
C ASN A 43 -22.52 -14.22 13.81
N LYS A 44 -21.96 -14.08 15.02
CA LYS A 44 -20.69 -13.36 15.21
C LYS A 44 -19.49 -14.12 14.61
N GLN A 45 -19.47 -15.45 14.68
CA GLN A 45 -18.43 -16.28 14.06
C GLN A 45 -18.49 -16.22 12.53
N LEU A 46 -19.69 -16.37 11.94
CA LEU A 46 -19.88 -16.27 10.49
C LEU A 46 -19.36 -14.93 9.95
N ASN A 47 -19.68 -13.82 10.63
CA ASN A 47 -19.21 -12.49 10.26
C ASN A 47 -17.68 -12.31 10.41
N ALA A 48 -17.06 -12.97 11.39
CA ALA A 48 -15.61 -12.92 11.60
C ALA A 48 -14.87 -13.72 10.51
N ASP A 49 -15.35 -14.93 10.21
CA ASP A 49 -14.81 -15.79 9.16
C ASP A 49 -14.96 -15.13 7.77
N GLU A 50 -16.06 -14.42 7.52
CA GLU A 50 -16.26 -13.70 6.25
C GLU A 50 -15.32 -12.49 6.11
N LYS A 51 -15.03 -11.77 7.20
CA LYS A 51 -14.01 -10.70 7.23
C LYS A 51 -12.61 -11.25 7.00
N GLU A 52 -12.30 -12.43 7.53
CA GLU A 52 -11.00 -13.07 7.38
C GLU A 52 -10.79 -13.56 5.93
N ARG A 53 -11.81 -14.19 5.33
CA ARG A 53 -11.81 -14.55 3.89
C ARG A 53 -11.62 -13.33 2.98
N LYS A 54 -12.34 -12.23 3.24
CA LYS A 54 -12.18 -10.98 2.45
C LYS A 54 -10.76 -10.42 2.54
N LYS A 55 -10.08 -10.53 3.69
CA LYS A 55 -8.67 -10.13 3.85
C LYS A 55 -7.72 -11.06 3.11
N GLU A 56 -7.97 -12.36 3.14
CA GLU A 56 -7.20 -13.37 2.40
C GLU A 56 -7.31 -13.15 0.89
N ASP A 57 -8.52 -12.92 0.38
CA ASP A 57 -8.77 -12.62 -1.04
C ASP A 57 -8.09 -11.33 -1.49
N GLN A 58 -8.09 -10.29 -0.65
CA GLN A 58 -7.35 -9.05 -0.90
C GLN A 58 -5.84 -9.28 -0.95
N LYS A 59 -5.28 -10.10 -0.05
CA LYS A 59 -3.86 -10.51 -0.09
C LYS A 59 -3.52 -11.27 -1.36
N ILE A 60 -4.36 -12.22 -1.77
CA ILE A 60 -4.16 -13.02 -2.99
C ILE A 60 -4.22 -12.11 -4.23
N LYS A 61 -5.16 -11.18 -4.29
CA LYS A 61 -5.29 -10.21 -5.38
C LYS A 61 -4.06 -9.29 -5.46
N LEU A 62 -3.61 -8.76 -4.33
CA LEU A 62 -2.39 -7.95 -4.25
C LEU A 62 -1.14 -8.73 -4.67
N LYS A 63 -1.02 -10.00 -4.24
CA LYS A 63 0.08 -10.89 -4.65
C LYS A 63 0.08 -11.14 -6.15
N ARG A 64 -1.09 -11.32 -6.77
CA ARG A 64 -1.24 -11.45 -8.23
C ARG A 64 -0.88 -10.17 -8.98
N GLU A 65 -1.27 -9.01 -8.46
CA GLU A 65 -0.93 -7.70 -9.06
C GLU A 65 0.58 -7.42 -8.96
N ILE A 66 1.21 -7.73 -7.82
CA ILE A 66 2.67 -7.65 -7.65
C ILE A 66 3.37 -8.61 -8.62
N MET A 67 2.94 -9.88 -8.69
CA MET A 67 3.52 -10.84 -9.65
C MET A 67 3.36 -10.37 -11.10
N LYS A 68 2.23 -9.79 -11.50
CA LYS A 68 2.07 -9.20 -12.83
C LYS A 68 3.05 -8.07 -13.10
N SER A 69 3.30 -7.20 -12.11
CA SER A 69 4.30 -6.14 -12.24
C SER A 69 5.72 -6.69 -12.38
N TYR A 70 6.01 -7.85 -11.78
CA TYR A 70 7.28 -8.57 -11.96
C TYR A 70 7.37 -9.24 -13.34
N CYS A 71 6.27 -9.79 -13.88
CA CYS A 71 6.27 -10.37 -15.23
C CYS A 71 6.51 -9.31 -16.33
N GLU A 72 6.06 -8.06 -16.15
CA GLU A 72 6.42 -6.95 -17.06
C GLU A 72 7.93 -6.63 -17.07
N ILE A 73 8.67 -7.04 -16.03
CA ILE A 73 10.14 -6.92 -15.95
C ILE A 73 10.81 -8.04 -16.76
N ASP A 74 10.23 -9.25 -16.78
CA ASP A 74 10.74 -10.39 -17.55
C ASP A 74 10.61 -10.18 -19.06
N GLU A 75 9.48 -9.64 -19.56
CA GLU A 75 9.34 -9.31 -20.99
C GLU A 75 10.41 -8.31 -21.47
N ASN A 76 10.86 -7.40 -20.59
CA ASN A 76 11.91 -6.44 -20.95
C ASN A 76 13.30 -7.05 -20.98
N ARG A 77 13.54 -8.03 -20.10
CA ARG A 77 14.78 -8.78 -20.08
C ARG A 77 14.90 -9.67 -21.30
N GLU A 78 13.83 -10.35 -21.68
CA GLU A 78 13.77 -11.18 -22.89
C GLU A 78 13.98 -10.35 -24.15
N ASN A 79 13.35 -9.17 -24.23
CA ASN A 79 13.56 -8.23 -25.34
C ASN A 79 14.99 -7.66 -25.40
N ALA A 80 15.62 -7.41 -24.24
CA ALA A 80 17.02 -6.96 -24.18
C ALA A 80 17.99 -8.07 -24.60
N GLU A 81 17.74 -9.33 -24.22
CA GLU A 81 18.57 -10.48 -24.62
C GLU A 81 18.42 -10.81 -26.12
N VAL A 82 17.25 -10.63 -26.70
CA VAL A 82 17.05 -10.73 -28.17
C VAL A 82 17.76 -9.60 -28.90
N ALA A 83 17.77 -8.38 -28.34
CA ALA A 83 18.46 -7.23 -28.93
C ALA A 83 19.99 -7.38 -28.95
N LEU A 84 20.56 -8.06 -27.95
CA LEU A 84 22.00 -8.32 -27.86
C LEU A 84 22.51 -9.30 -28.94
N LYS A 85 21.60 -9.98 -29.66
CA LYS A 85 21.94 -10.88 -30.79
C LYS A 85 21.88 -10.19 -32.16
N GLN A 86 21.61 -8.87 -32.21
CA GLN A 86 21.49 -8.13 -33.47
C GLN A 86 22.87 -7.77 -34.04
N GLU A 87 23.16 -8.23 -35.26
CA GLU A 87 24.43 -7.98 -35.95
C GLU A 87 24.43 -6.67 -36.78
N ASN A 88 23.27 -6.04 -36.95
CA ASN A 88 23.11 -4.83 -37.77
C ASN A 88 23.03 -3.55 -36.92
N GLU A 89 23.90 -2.58 -37.22
CA GLU A 89 23.96 -1.25 -36.58
C GLU A 89 22.59 -0.56 -36.49
N LYS A 90 21.81 -0.59 -37.57
CA LYS A 90 20.52 0.12 -37.64
C LYS A 90 19.50 -0.47 -36.67
N GLU A 91 19.52 -1.78 -36.47
CA GLU A 91 18.61 -2.46 -35.54
C GLU A 91 19.07 -2.23 -34.10
N CYS A 92 20.37 -2.29 -33.83
CA CYS A 92 20.95 -1.96 -32.53
C CYS A 92 20.58 -0.53 -32.09
N LEU A 93 20.72 0.47 -32.97
CA LEU A 93 20.32 1.85 -32.70
C LEU A 93 18.81 1.99 -32.46
N LYS A 94 17.98 1.25 -33.19
CA LYS A 94 16.52 1.25 -32.99
C LYS A 94 16.18 0.69 -31.61
N THR A 95 16.82 -0.40 -31.21
CA THR A 95 16.57 -1.03 -29.91
C THR A 95 17.07 -0.18 -28.76
N LEU A 96 18.27 0.42 -28.88
CA LEU A 96 18.78 1.39 -27.89
C LEU A 96 17.81 2.55 -27.67
N LYS A 97 17.26 3.12 -28.75
CA LYS A 97 16.24 4.19 -28.66
C LYS A 97 14.97 3.71 -27.96
N ALA A 98 14.51 2.48 -28.24
CA ALA A 98 13.34 1.91 -27.59
C ALA A 98 13.55 1.71 -26.08
N LEU A 99 14.71 1.18 -25.69
CA LEU A 99 15.09 1.00 -24.28
C LEU A 99 15.20 2.36 -23.56
N GLN A 100 15.85 3.35 -24.18
CA GLN A 100 15.95 4.70 -23.61
C GLN A 100 14.59 5.35 -23.41
N ASN A 101 13.71 5.27 -24.41
CA ASN A 101 12.34 5.79 -24.31
C ASN A 101 11.56 5.13 -23.17
N LYS A 102 11.75 3.83 -22.94
CA LYS A 102 11.12 3.11 -21.84
C LYS A 102 11.64 3.57 -20.48
N ILE A 103 12.97 3.70 -20.34
CA ILE A 103 13.61 4.29 -19.15
C ILE A 103 13.03 5.68 -18.86
N ASP A 104 12.85 6.51 -19.89
CA ASP A 104 12.31 7.86 -19.74
C ASP A 104 10.83 7.87 -19.32
N ILE A 105 10.03 6.92 -19.81
CA ILE A 105 8.65 6.73 -19.35
C ILE A 105 8.64 6.33 -17.87
N ASP A 106 9.50 5.40 -17.47
CA ASP A 106 9.55 4.91 -16.09
C ASP A 106 10.04 5.99 -15.11
N LYS A 107 11.04 6.79 -15.49
CA LYS A 107 11.46 7.96 -14.70
C LYS A 107 10.30 8.93 -14.47
N ARG A 108 9.53 9.26 -15.51
CA ARG A 108 8.34 10.12 -15.38
C ARG A 108 7.28 9.52 -14.48
N ARG A 109 7.04 8.20 -14.56
CA ARG A 109 6.12 7.49 -13.64
C ARG A 109 6.59 7.59 -12.20
N VAL A 110 7.88 7.36 -11.94
CA VAL A 110 8.48 7.49 -10.61
C VAL A 110 8.31 8.91 -10.06
N LEU A 111 8.55 9.96 -10.86
CA LEU A 111 8.32 11.35 -10.44
C LEU A 111 6.86 11.62 -10.10
N LYS A 112 5.93 11.14 -10.93
CA LYS A 112 4.49 11.29 -10.69
C LYS A 112 4.05 10.61 -9.39
N PHE A 113 4.45 9.36 -9.18
CA PHE A 113 4.11 8.63 -7.96
C PHE A 113 4.78 9.23 -6.73
N GLY A 114 6.05 9.63 -6.82
CA GLY A 114 6.74 10.33 -5.74
C GLY A 114 6.02 11.63 -5.34
N SER A 115 5.56 12.41 -6.32
CA SER A 115 4.78 13.64 -6.06
C SER A 115 3.45 13.35 -5.36
N GLN A 116 2.74 12.28 -5.79
CA GLN A 116 1.51 11.85 -5.13
C GLN A 116 1.75 11.37 -3.70
N GLN A 117 2.83 10.62 -3.46
CA GLN A 117 3.23 10.21 -2.11
C GLN A 117 3.52 11.44 -1.25
N GLY A 118 4.29 12.41 -1.75
CA GLY A 118 4.54 13.68 -1.06
C GLY A 118 3.26 14.42 -0.67
N ARG A 119 2.28 14.48 -1.58
CA ARG A 119 0.96 15.07 -1.31
C ARG A 119 0.22 14.33 -0.20
N LEU A 120 0.23 13.00 -0.21
CA LEU A 120 -0.45 12.17 0.80
C LEU A 120 0.22 12.32 2.17
N ILE A 121 1.55 12.30 2.21
CA ILE A 121 2.36 12.53 3.40
C ILE A 121 2.03 13.92 3.99
N ASN A 122 1.98 14.97 3.17
CA ASN A 122 1.62 16.31 3.62
C ASN A 122 0.16 16.40 4.12
N LYS A 123 -0.78 15.67 3.52
CA LYS A 123 -2.17 15.61 4.04
C LYS A 123 -2.24 14.89 5.38
N LEU A 124 -1.46 13.81 5.56
CA LEU A 124 -1.40 13.07 6.81
C LEU A 124 -0.84 13.95 7.95
N THR A 125 0.24 14.70 7.71
CA THR A 125 0.79 15.61 8.71
C THR A 125 -0.21 16.69 9.11
N GLN A 126 -0.98 17.22 8.16
CA GLN A 126 -2.01 18.23 8.43
C GLN A 126 -3.19 17.64 9.23
N ASN A 127 -3.73 16.50 8.80
CA ASN A 127 -4.93 15.90 9.40
C ASN A 127 -4.66 15.33 10.80
N LEU A 128 -3.50 14.71 10.99
CA LEU A 128 -3.13 14.04 12.24
C LEU A 128 -2.22 14.92 13.13
N ARG A 129 -1.88 16.13 12.65
CA ARG A 129 -0.98 17.09 13.32
C ARG A 129 0.41 16.52 13.65
N LEU A 130 0.86 15.52 12.89
CA LEU A 130 2.15 14.86 13.06
C LEU A 130 3.29 15.75 12.57
N LYS A 131 4.40 15.81 13.31
CA LYS A 131 5.61 16.56 12.94
C LYS A 131 6.88 15.72 13.07
N GLY A 132 7.88 16.04 12.24
CA GLY A 132 9.21 15.46 12.36
C GLY A 132 9.19 13.93 12.36
N VAL A 133 9.77 13.31 13.37
CA VAL A 133 9.89 11.85 13.48
C VAL A 133 8.53 11.16 13.65
N GLU A 134 7.51 11.83 14.19
CA GLU A 134 6.18 11.26 14.45
C GLU A 134 5.52 10.74 13.17
N ILE A 135 5.79 11.39 12.04
CA ILE A 135 5.28 10.94 10.74
C ILE A 135 5.88 9.59 10.34
N CYS A 136 7.17 9.39 10.57
CA CYS A 136 7.88 8.17 10.22
C CYS A 136 7.42 7.02 11.11
N THR A 137 7.23 7.27 12.41
CA THR A 137 6.70 6.29 13.35
C THR A 137 5.28 5.87 12.95
N TYR A 138 4.42 6.82 12.61
CA TYR A 138 3.05 6.53 12.16
C TYR A 138 3.03 5.75 10.84
N LEU A 139 3.88 6.11 9.88
CA LEU A 139 3.98 5.37 8.62
C LEU A 139 4.50 3.94 8.86
N ALA A 140 5.53 3.78 9.69
CA ALA A 140 6.11 2.48 10.02
C ALA A 140 5.10 1.57 10.73
N SER A 141 4.30 2.09 11.67
CA SER A 141 3.24 1.31 12.32
C SER A 141 2.14 0.86 11.35
N ASN A 142 2.06 1.48 10.17
CA ASN A 142 1.14 1.12 9.08
C ASN A 142 1.84 0.39 7.92
N GLY A 143 3.06 -0.14 8.13
CA GLY A 143 3.78 -0.94 7.14
C GLY A 143 4.46 -0.13 6.04
N ILE A 144 4.61 1.18 6.20
CA ILE A 144 5.29 2.07 5.24
C ILE A 144 6.62 2.53 5.85
N VAL A 145 7.73 2.00 5.34
CA VAL A 145 9.07 2.31 5.88
C VAL A 145 9.73 3.40 5.04
N PHE A 146 9.70 4.63 5.55
CA PHE A 146 10.45 5.77 4.99
C PHE A 146 11.38 6.36 6.02
N SER A 147 12.57 6.78 5.58
CA SER A 147 13.40 7.68 6.38
C SER A 147 12.78 9.07 6.46
N LEU A 148 13.10 9.83 7.49
CA LEU A 148 12.64 11.20 7.64
C LEU A 148 13.08 12.09 6.46
N SER A 149 14.32 11.92 6.01
CA SER A 149 14.85 12.63 4.84
C SER A 149 14.08 12.31 3.56
N HIS A 150 13.64 11.06 3.38
CA HIS A 150 12.82 10.66 2.25
C HIS A 150 11.43 11.28 2.31
N CYS A 151 10.78 11.30 3.47
CA CYS A 151 9.50 11.98 3.67
C CYS A 151 9.57 13.46 3.28
N TYR A 152 10.60 14.18 3.73
CA TYR A 152 10.79 15.59 3.35
C TYR A 152 11.04 15.75 1.85
N ALA A 153 11.92 14.93 1.26
CA ALA A 153 12.20 14.97 -0.16
C ALA A 153 10.93 14.77 -1.02
N LEU A 154 10.04 13.85 -0.62
CA LEU A 154 8.76 13.64 -1.31
C LEU A 154 7.81 14.83 -1.14
N MET A 155 7.69 15.40 0.06
CA MET A 155 6.86 16.58 0.29
C MET A 155 7.36 17.80 -0.51
N ASP A 156 8.67 18.00 -0.59
CA ASP A 156 9.26 19.10 -1.36
C ASP A 156 9.12 18.88 -2.87
N LEU A 157 9.29 17.64 -3.35
CA LEU A 157 8.96 17.29 -4.73
C LEU A 157 7.49 17.61 -5.06
N TRP A 158 6.55 17.28 -4.17
CA TRP A 158 5.14 17.60 -4.35
C TRP A 158 4.92 19.12 -4.49
N ARG A 159 5.54 19.92 -3.62
CA ARG A 159 5.46 21.39 -3.70
C ARG A 159 6.00 21.90 -5.03
N MET A 160 7.17 21.42 -5.45
CA MET A 160 7.78 21.80 -6.73
C MET A 160 6.95 21.41 -7.93
N THR A 161 6.46 20.18 -7.98
CA THR A 161 5.63 19.70 -9.11
C THR A 161 4.21 20.28 -9.09
N SER A 162 3.74 20.80 -7.95
CA SER A 162 2.52 21.60 -7.88
C SER A 162 2.75 23.02 -8.42
N LYS A 163 3.92 23.61 -8.14
CA LYS A 163 4.33 24.92 -8.68
C LYS A 163 4.63 24.85 -10.18
N TYR A 164 5.31 23.79 -10.63
CA TYR A 164 5.68 23.56 -12.03
C TYR A 164 5.24 22.17 -12.52
N PRO A 165 3.98 22.01 -12.96
CA PRO A 165 3.46 20.72 -13.41
C PRO A 165 4.22 20.12 -14.59
N LYS A 166 4.90 20.95 -15.39
CA LYS A 166 5.72 20.52 -16.53
C LYS A 166 6.90 19.65 -16.10
N LEU A 167 7.40 19.75 -14.86
CA LEU A 167 8.46 18.88 -14.33
C LEU A 167 8.10 17.38 -14.38
N LEU A 168 6.81 17.03 -14.30
CA LEU A 168 6.37 15.63 -14.41
C LEU A 168 6.52 15.05 -15.82
N LYS A 169 6.78 15.91 -16.82
CA LYS A 169 7.06 15.50 -18.20
C LYS A 169 8.55 15.34 -18.48
N CYS A 170 9.41 15.74 -17.54
CA CYS A 170 10.87 15.63 -17.67
C CYS A 170 11.33 14.20 -17.38
N SER A 171 12.29 13.70 -18.17
CA SER A 171 12.99 12.45 -17.85
C SER A 171 14.18 12.73 -16.93
N MET A 172 13.90 12.89 -15.63
CA MET A 172 14.92 13.15 -14.61
C MET A 172 14.78 12.16 -13.46
N ASN A 173 15.88 11.83 -12.79
CA ASN A 173 15.81 11.00 -11.60
C ASN A 173 15.27 11.82 -10.42
N LEU A 174 14.46 11.17 -9.59
CA LEU A 174 13.93 11.77 -8.36
C LEU A 174 15.04 12.33 -7.45
N ARG A 175 16.14 11.59 -7.33
CA ARG A 175 17.30 11.99 -6.52
C ARG A 175 17.92 13.31 -7.02
N ASP A 176 17.99 13.50 -8.33
CA ASP A 176 18.62 14.68 -8.92
C ASP A 176 17.77 15.93 -8.68
N ILE A 177 16.44 15.81 -8.80
CA ILE A 177 15.50 16.89 -8.50
C ILE A 177 15.54 17.24 -7.01
N THR A 178 15.46 16.24 -6.13
CA THR A 178 15.37 16.46 -4.69
C THR A 178 16.66 17.01 -4.08
N ARG A 179 17.84 16.63 -4.60
CA ARG A 179 19.13 17.19 -4.16
C ARG A 179 19.37 18.62 -4.66
N ASN A 180 18.85 18.96 -5.83
CA ASN A 180 19.14 20.24 -6.51
C ASN A 180 17.90 21.13 -6.60
N ILE A 181 17.02 21.08 -5.60
CA ILE A 181 15.67 21.66 -5.71
C ILE A 181 15.67 23.17 -6.00
N LYS A 182 16.66 23.90 -5.47
CA LYS A 182 16.83 25.34 -5.72
C LYS A 182 17.21 25.62 -7.18
N LEU A 183 18.19 24.90 -7.70
CA LEU A 183 18.61 25.01 -9.10
C LEU A 183 17.46 24.63 -10.05
N VAL A 184 16.68 23.60 -9.69
CA VAL A 184 15.49 23.23 -10.48
C VAL A 184 14.44 24.34 -10.46
N ASP A 185 14.23 25.02 -9.32
CA ASP A 185 13.34 26.18 -9.22
C ASP A 185 13.80 27.33 -10.12
N GLU A 186 15.09 27.67 -10.09
CA GLU A 186 15.71 28.69 -10.95
C GLU A 186 15.52 28.37 -12.44
N ILE A 187 15.82 27.14 -12.87
CA ILE A 187 15.61 26.69 -14.25
C ILE A 187 14.13 26.79 -14.64
N CYS A 188 13.20 26.42 -13.76
CA CYS A 188 11.77 26.52 -14.06
C CYS A 188 11.32 27.99 -14.22
N ILE A 189 11.85 28.91 -13.42
CA ILE A 189 11.59 30.35 -13.53
C ILE A 189 12.13 30.87 -14.86
N GLU A 190 13.36 30.54 -15.22
CA GLU A 190 13.99 30.94 -16.50
C GLU A 190 13.21 30.43 -17.71
N LEU A 191 12.68 29.21 -17.63
CA LEU A 191 11.86 28.62 -18.70
C LEU A 191 10.41 29.13 -18.73
N GLY A 192 10.00 29.99 -17.78
CA GLY A 192 8.63 30.49 -17.67
C GLY A 192 7.60 29.37 -17.45
N TRP A 193 7.94 28.39 -16.61
CA TRP A 193 7.10 27.23 -16.33
C TRP A 193 6.05 27.46 -15.25
#